data_AF-A0A0T6ZS43-F1
#
_entry.id   AF-A0A0T6ZS43-F1
#
_cell.length_a   1.000
_cell.length_b   1.000
_cell.length_c   1.000
_cell.angle_alpha   90.00
_cell.angle_beta   90.00
_cell.angle_gamma   90.00
#
_symmetry.space_group_name_H-M   'P 1'
#
loop_
_entity.id
_entity.type
_entity.pdbx_description
1 polymer ?
#
loop_
_entity_poly.entity_id
_entity_poly.type
_entity_poly.pdbx_seq_one_letter_code
_entity_poly.pdbx_strand_id
1 'polypeptide(L)' 'MPEKSKKFETFRVAIGLALVALVSNVVDYVLPESSFWVQVAVGLAVIVPLGLALDAVLTFGYKTWRRR' A
#
# COMPACT_ATOMS: atom_id res chain seq x y z
N MET A 1 -2.45 -22.51 -16.84
CA MET A 1 -1.80 -22.86 -15.55
C MET A 1 -1.24 -21.60 -14.90
N PRO A 2 -1.39 -21.44 -13.58
CA PRO A 2 -1.69 -20.15 -12.93
C PRO A 2 -0.51 -19.56 -12.13
N GLU A 3 0.73 -19.86 -12.53
CA GLU A 3 1.92 -19.44 -11.76
C GLU A 3 2.20 -17.94 -11.83
N LYS A 4 1.90 -17.29 -12.96
CA LYS A 4 2.11 -15.84 -13.13
C LYS A 4 1.16 -15.01 -12.25
N SER A 5 -0.07 -15.46 -12.04
CA SER A 5 -1.07 -14.78 -11.20
C SER A 5 -0.69 -14.82 -9.72
N LYS A 6 -0.23 -15.99 -9.26
CA LYS A 6 0.08 -16.21 -7.83
C LYS A 6 1.27 -15.39 -7.35
N LYS A 7 2.31 -15.25 -8.20
CA LYS A 7 3.47 -14.40 -7.89
C LYS A 7 3.10 -12.92 -7.80
N PHE A 8 2.21 -12.45 -8.68
CA PHE A 8 1.75 -11.07 -8.67
C PHE A 8 0.90 -10.75 -7.44
N GLU A 9 0.01 -11.67 -7.05
CA GLU A 9 -0.80 -11.56 -5.85
C GLU A 9 0.05 -11.54 -4.57
N THR A 10 1.05 -12.43 -4.49
CA THR A 10 2.01 -12.45 -3.38
C THR A 10 2.82 -11.14 -3.30
N PHE A 11 3.25 -10.62 -4.44
CA PHE A 11 3.98 -9.36 -4.52
C PHE A 11 3.12 -8.17 -4.09
N ARG A 12 1.83 -8.17 -4.47
CA ARG A 12 0.85 -7.16 -4.08
C ARG A 12 0.61 -7.17 -2.57
N VAL A 13 0.49 -8.35 -1.97
CA VAL A 13 0.35 -8.52 -0.51
C VAL A 13 1.62 -8.10 0.23
N ALA A 14 2.80 -8.49 -0.26
CA ALA A 14 4.08 -8.13 0.34
C ALA A 14 4.32 -6.61 0.30
N ILE A 15 3.99 -5.94 -0.81
CA ILE A 15 4.04 -4.48 -0.92
C ILE A 15 3.04 -3.83 0.05
N GLY A 16 1.82 -4.36 0.14
CA GLY A 16 0.81 -3.87 1.08
C GLY A 16 1.29 -3.94 2.53
N LEU A 17 1.85 -5.08 2.94
CA LEU A 17 2.42 -5.27 4.28
C LEU A 17 3.61 -4.35 4.54
N ALA A 18 4.53 -4.21 3.56
CA ALA A 18 5.67 -3.32 3.68
C ALA A 18 5.25 -1.85 3.84
N LEU A 19 4.22 -1.43 3.12
CA LEU A 19 3.67 -0.08 3.24
C LEU A 19 3.00 0.16 4.58
N VAL A 20 2.20 -0.80 5.07
CA VAL A 20 1.59 -0.68 6.40
C VAL A 20 2.67 -0.56 7.47
N ALA A 21 3.70 -1.40 7.42
CA ALA A 21 4.82 -1.34 8.36
C ALA A 21 5.60 -0.02 8.28
N LEU A 22 5.80 0.51 7.07
CA LEU A 22 6.45 1.80 6.86
C LEU A 22 5.61 2.95 7.43
N VAL A 23 4.30 2.96 7.15
CA VAL A 23 3.39 4.00 7.65
C VAL A 23 3.30 3.95 9.17
N SER A 24 3.21 2.77 9.78
CA SER A 24 3.24 2.63 11.23
C SER A 24 4.53 3.19 11.84
N ASN A 25 5.69 2.85 11.27
CA ASN A 25 6.97 3.41 11.73
C ASN A 25 7.03 4.93 11.61
N VAL A 26 6.51 5.50 10.51
CA VAL A 26 6.49 6.95 10.30
C VAL A 26 5.54 7.61 11.30
N VAL A 27 4.36 7.03 11.54
CA VAL A 27 3.40 7.57 12.51
C VAL A 27 3.96 7.53 13.93
N ASP A 28 4.57 6.41 14.34
CA ASP A 28 5.21 6.27 15.65
C ASP A 28 6.40 7.24 15.82
N TYR A 29 7.20 7.44 14.76
CA TYR A 29 8.33 8.36 14.79
C TYR A 29 7.91 9.83 14.82
N VAL A 30 6.88 10.22 14.06
CA VAL A 30 6.45 11.61 13.92
C VAL A 30 5.54 12.04 15.06
N LEU A 31 4.76 11.12 15.64
CA LEU A 31 3.73 11.41 16.63
C LEU A 31 3.79 10.46 17.86
N PRO A 32 4.92 10.46 18.60
CA PRO A 32 5.15 9.54 19.72
C PRO A 32 4.21 9.76 20.92
N GLU A 33 3.68 10.97 21.10
CA GLU A 33 2.78 11.32 22.22
C GLU A 33 1.32 11.56 21.79
N SER A 34 0.97 11.23 20.55
CA SER A 34 -0.38 11.49 20.05
C SER A 34 -1.39 10.45 20.54
N SER A 35 -2.64 10.89 20.79
CA SER A 35 -3.73 9.97 21.09
C SER A 35 -3.90 8.92 20.00
N PHE A 36 -4.20 7.68 20.38
CA PHE A 36 -4.45 6.55 19.47
C PHE A 36 -5.33 6.91 18.26
N TRP A 37 -6.40 7.69 18.48
CA TRP A 37 -7.29 8.16 17.42
C TRP A 37 -6.63 9.04 16.37
N VAL A 38 -5.65 9.86 16.77
CA VAL A 38 -4.86 10.70 15.86
C VAL A 38 -3.90 9.84 15.04
N GLN A 39 -3.24 8.85 15.65
CA GLN A 39 -2.39 7.91 14.93
C GLN A 39 -3.18 7.12 13.89
N VAL A 40 -4.38 6.65 14.25
CA VAL A 40 -5.28 5.94 13.32
C VAL A 40 -5.76 6.87 12.19
N ALA A 41 -6.14 8.12 12.50
CA ALA A 41 -6.57 9.08 11.49
C ALA A 41 -5.44 9.43 10.50
N VAL A 42 -4.22 9.63 11.00
CA VAL A 42 -3.03 9.89 10.16
C VAL A 42 -2.66 8.63 9.36
N GLY A 43 -2.70 7.46 9.98
CA GLY A 43 -2.47 6.18 9.30
C GLY A 43 -3.45 5.96 8.15
N LEU A 44 -4.75 6.20 8.36
CA LEU A 44 -5.76 6.14 7.31
C LEU A 44 -5.55 7.22 6.23
N ALA A 45 -5.23 8.45 6.63
CA ALA A 45 -4.97 9.54 5.68
C ALA A 45 -3.78 9.28 4.77
N VAL A 46 -2.81 8.45 5.21
CA VAL A 46 -1.64 8.06 4.42
C VAL A 46 -1.89 6.77 3.63
N ILE A 47 -2.49 5.74 4.26
CA ILE A 47 -2.77 4.43 3.63
C ILE A 47 -3.76 4.54 2.48
N VAL A 48 -4.82 5.36 2.61
CA VAL A 48 -5.85 5.50 1.57
C VAL A 48 -5.27 6.03 0.25
N PRO A 49 -4.58 7.19 0.19
CA PRO A 49 -4.00 7.66 -1.06
C PRO A 49 -2.91 6.74 -1.59
N LEU A 50 -2.13 6.05 -0.74
CA LEU A 50 -1.15 5.05 -1.16
C LEU A 50 -1.80 3.82 -1.79
N GLY A 51 -2.89 3.32 -1.20
CA GLY A 51 -3.67 2.22 -1.75
C GLY A 51 -4.27 2.55 -3.11
N LEU A 52 -4.84 3.76 -3.25
CA LEU A 52 -5.37 4.27 -4.52
C LEU A 52 -4.26 4.45 -5.56
N ALA A 53 -3.10 4.98 -5.18
CA ALA A 53 -1.95 5.14 -6.07
C ALA A 53 -1.43 3.78 -6.57
N LEU A 54 -1.34 2.79 -5.69
CA LEU A 54 -0.95 1.42 -6.07
C LEU A 54 -1.96 0.79 -7.02
N ASP A 55 -3.26 0.92 -6.74
CA ASP A 55 -4.29 0.36 -7.62
C ASP A 55 -4.30 1.05 -8.99
N ALA A 56 -4.08 2.36 -9.02
CA ALA A 56 -3.90 3.13 -10.25
C ALA A 56 -2.66 2.67 -11.02
N VAL A 57 -1.51 2.49 -10.38
CA VAL A 57 -0.26 2.01 -11.00
C VAL A 57 -0.43 0.60 -11.55
N LEU A 58 -1.10 -0.29 -10.82
CA LEU A 58 -1.34 -1.66 -11.27
C LEU A 58 -2.34 -1.72 -12.42
N THR A 59 -3.39 -0.90 -12.38
CA THR A 59 -4.38 -0.76 -13.46
C THR A 59 -3.74 -0.17 -14.72
N PHE A 60 -2.95 0.90 -14.59
CA PHE A 60 -2.22 1.49 -15.71
C PHE A 60 -1.14 0.56 -16.25
N GLY A 61 -0.36 -0.07 -15.37
CA GLY A 61 0.67 -1.05 -15.75
C GLY A 61 0.08 -2.21 -16.53
N TYR A 62 -1.04 -2.77 -16.07
CA TYR A 62 -1.76 -3.83 -16.77
C TYR A 62 -2.33 -3.38 -18.11
N LYS A 63 -2.94 -2.19 -18.18
CA LYS A 63 -3.53 -1.64 -19.41
C LYS A 63 -2.47 -1.29 -20.45
N THR A 64 -1.29 -0.85 -20.01
CA THR A 64 -0.14 -0.54 -20.88
C THR A 64 0.55 -1.82 -21.36
N TRP A 65 0.65 -2.83 -20.50
CA TRP A 65 1.20 -4.13 -20.86
C TRP A 65 0.31 -4.90 -21.85
N ARG A 66 -1.02 -4.77 -21.75
CA ARG A 66 -1.99 -5.41 -22.67
C ARG A 66 -2.05 -4.76 -24.07
N ARG A 67 -1.49 -3.56 -24.23
CA ARG A 67 -1.41 -2.85 -25.52
C ARG A 67 -0.11 -3.12 -26.28
N ARG A 68 0.85 -3.80 -25.67
CA ARG A 68 2.04 -4.37 -26.33
C ARG A 68 1.80 -5.84 -26.61
#